data_AF-A0A955RZB7-F1
#
_entry.id   AF-A0A955RZB7-F1
#
_cell.length_a   1.000
_cell.length_b   1.000
_cell.length_c   1.000
_cell.angle_alpha   90.00
_cell.angle_beta   90.00
_cell.angle_gamma   90.00
#
_symmetry.space_group_name_H-M   'P 1'
#
loop_
_entity.id
_entity.type
_entity.pdbx_description
1 polymer ?
#
loop_
_entity_poly.entity_id
_entity_poly.type
_entity_poly.pdbx_seq_one_letter_code
_entity_poly.pdbx_strand_id
1 'polypeptide(L)'
;MKKYAVRNQYLRLHTKLILKLIAKGKISPRKIWNAFVCWIKYHLKITRSASFPLMISIELWNECNVNCVFCRNEKGEIFDINPLNGKSPIVKGRMSYELYCDIIDQVKDHVLVAVLYTNGEPLMYKDLIKCVQYATDHNVATIIATNGTLMTEQKARDLLNAGLDFVKIQLSGFTQETYSVQVRKGDVEKVKAGIAAFDKINREGKHNALVLVDYISYNYNKHEFPLIQAFCADKNVMLSSRR
;
A
#
# COMPACT_ATOMS: atom_id res chain seq x y z
N MET A 1 -23.00 11.85 18.37
CA MET A 1 -22.10 11.22 17.39
C MET A 1 -21.71 12.22 16.30
N LYS A 2 -20.55 12.86 16.38
CA LYS A 2 -20.06 13.74 15.30
C LYS A 2 -19.76 12.88 14.07
N LYS A 3 -20.33 13.20 12.90
CA LYS A 3 -19.94 12.64 11.60
C LYS A 3 -18.46 12.97 11.40
N TYR A 4 -17.58 11.99 11.61
CA TYR A 4 -16.15 12.13 11.32
C TYR A 4 -16.00 12.55 9.85
N ALA A 5 -15.36 13.69 9.61
CA ALA A 5 -15.15 14.28 8.31
C ALA A 5 -14.11 13.47 7.49
N VAL A 6 -14.44 12.24 7.11
CA VAL A 6 -13.53 11.34 6.39
C VAL A 6 -13.40 11.72 4.91
N ARG A 7 -14.41 12.38 4.32
CA ARG A 7 -14.46 12.69 2.88
C ARG A 7 -13.32 13.60 2.40
N ASN A 8 -12.71 14.42 3.26
CA ASN A 8 -11.68 15.39 2.88
C ASN A 8 -10.24 14.85 2.99
N GLN A 9 -10.03 13.67 3.59
CA GLN A 9 -8.68 13.11 3.79
C GLN A 9 -8.09 12.51 2.52
N TYR A 10 -8.90 11.84 1.69
CA TYR A 10 -8.44 11.22 0.43
C TYR A 10 -8.06 12.25 -0.63
N LEU A 11 -8.83 13.34 -0.75
CA LEU A 11 -8.47 14.43 -1.66
C LEU A 11 -7.10 15.03 -1.26
N ARG A 12 -6.91 15.31 0.03
CA ARG A 12 -5.63 15.77 0.58
C ARG A 12 -4.49 14.77 0.34
N LEU A 13 -4.76 13.47 0.47
CA LEU A 13 -3.78 12.42 0.17
C LEU A 13 -3.37 12.45 -1.31
N HIS A 14 -4.33 12.50 -2.22
CA HIS A 14 -4.08 12.52 -3.66
C HIS A 14 -3.30 13.76 -4.06
N THR A 15 -3.68 14.94 -3.57
CA THR A 15 -2.96 16.20 -3.83
C THR A 15 -1.53 16.12 -3.30
N LYS A 16 -1.31 15.64 -2.07
CA LYS A 16 0.04 15.46 -1.52
C LYS A 16 0.87 14.48 -2.32
N LEU A 17 0.29 13.37 -2.76
CA LEU A 17 0.98 12.38 -3.59
C LEU A 17 1.42 13.01 -4.91
N ILE A 18 0.50 13.64 -5.64
CA ILE A 18 0.82 14.28 -6.93
C ILE A 18 1.92 15.33 -6.77
N LEU A 19 1.81 16.23 -5.79
CA LEU A 19 2.83 17.25 -5.55
C LEU A 19 4.21 16.64 -5.25
N LYS A 20 4.27 15.56 -4.47
CA LYS A 20 5.51 14.84 -4.18
C LYS A 20 6.07 14.15 -5.43
N LEU A 21 5.23 13.56 -6.26
CA LEU A 21 5.67 12.93 -7.51
C LEU A 21 6.21 13.97 -8.50
N ILE A 22 5.63 15.17 -8.56
CA ILE A 22 6.17 16.30 -9.33
C ILE A 22 7.54 16.69 -8.79
N ALA A 23 7.66 16.91 -7.47
CA ALA A 23 8.92 17.29 -6.83
C ALA A 23 10.04 16.25 -7.00
N LYS A 24 9.68 14.96 -7.10
CA LYS A 24 10.60 13.85 -7.36
C LYS A 24 10.88 13.61 -8.86
N GLY A 25 10.32 14.41 -9.77
CA GLY A 25 10.53 14.24 -11.22
C GLY A 25 9.87 13.00 -11.83
N LYS A 26 8.92 12.35 -11.13
CA LYS A 26 8.28 11.11 -11.59
C LYS A 26 7.14 11.32 -12.60
N ILE A 27 6.79 12.58 -12.91
CA ILE A 27 5.71 12.93 -13.85
C ILE A 27 6.30 13.47 -15.15
N SER A 28 6.12 12.71 -16.23
CA SER A 28 6.52 13.10 -17.59
C SER A 28 5.32 13.58 -18.42
N PRO A 29 5.54 14.32 -19.53
CA PRO A 29 4.47 14.71 -20.46
C PRO A 29 3.67 13.51 -20.99
N ARG A 30 4.32 12.37 -21.23
CA ARG A 30 3.66 11.12 -21.67
C ARG A 30 2.68 10.58 -20.61
N LYS A 31 3.05 10.65 -19.33
CA LYS A 31 2.17 10.26 -18.22
C LYS A 31 1.00 11.21 -18.05
N ILE A 32 1.23 12.52 -18.19
CA ILE A 32 0.16 13.54 -18.15
C ILE A 32 -0.84 13.29 -19.28
N TRP A 33 -0.35 13.06 -20.50
CA TRP A 33 -1.20 12.75 -21.65
C TRP A 33 -2.01 11.47 -21.43
N ASN A 34 -1.37 10.40 -20.95
CA ASN A 34 -2.06 9.14 -20.64
C ASN A 34 -3.16 9.35 -19.56
N ALA A 35 -2.87 10.10 -18.51
CA ALA A 35 -3.83 10.45 -17.48
C ALA A 35 -5.01 11.25 -18.03
N PHE A 36 -4.75 12.22 -18.91
CA PHE A 36 -5.78 13.01 -19.59
C PHE A 36 -6.68 12.14 -20.47
N VAL A 37 -6.09 11.26 -21.29
CA VAL A 37 -6.85 10.33 -22.14
C VAL A 37 -7.70 9.38 -21.30
N CYS A 38 -7.15 8.80 -20.22
CA CYS A 38 -7.89 7.98 -19.27
C CYS A 38 -9.09 8.76 -18.67
N TRP A 39 -8.85 10.00 -18.24
CA TRP A 39 -9.86 10.86 -17.63
C TRP A 39 -10.99 11.19 -18.61
N ILE A 40 -10.67 11.62 -19.84
CA ILE A 40 -11.67 11.92 -20.88
C ILE A 40 -12.51 10.69 -21.18
N LYS A 41 -11.88 9.53 -21.41
CA LYS A 41 -12.61 8.30 -21.75
C LYS A 41 -13.55 7.86 -20.64
N TYR A 42 -13.13 7.97 -19.37
CA TYR A 42 -13.97 7.68 -18.22
C TYR A 42 -15.19 8.61 -18.15
N HIS A 43 -14.99 9.92 -18.31
CA HIS A 43 -16.08 10.91 -18.21
C HIS A 43 -17.04 10.86 -19.40
N LEU A 44 -16.54 10.55 -20.60
CA LEU A 44 -17.35 10.33 -21.80
C LEU A 44 -17.98 8.93 -21.85
N LYS A 45 -17.74 8.07 -20.86
CA LYS A 45 -18.24 6.68 -20.79
C LYS A 45 -17.93 5.87 -22.05
N ILE A 46 -16.75 6.07 -22.63
CA ILE A 46 -16.31 5.34 -23.82
C ILE A 46 -16.06 3.88 -23.43
N THR A 47 -16.64 2.95 -24.19
CA THR A 47 -16.58 1.50 -23.90
C THR A 47 -15.19 0.87 -24.11
N ARG A 48 -14.28 1.56 -24.81
CA ARG A 48 -12.88 1.15 -24.99
C ARG A 48 -11.94 1.93 -24.08
N SER A 49 -11.16 1.22 -23.27
CA SER A 49 -10.15 1.79 -22.37
C SER A 49 -9.05 2.57 -23.11
N ALA A 50 -8.29 3.37 -22.38
CA ALA A 50 -7.03 3.93 -22.89
C ALA A 50 -6.03 2.79 -23.21
N SER A 51 -5.03 3.08 -24.05
CA SER A 51 -4.00 2.11 -24.42
C SER A 51 -3.16 1.66 -23.23
N PHE A 52 -2.99 2.53 -22.23
CA PHE A 52 -2.26 2.23 -21.00
C PHE A 52 -3.07 2.63 -19.77
N PRO A 53 -2.95 1.89 -18.67
CA PRO A 53 -3.56 2.29 -17.40
C PRO A 53 -2.77 3.43 -16.74
N LEU A 54 -3.42 4.18 -15.84
CA LEU A 54 -2.74 5.16 -14.98
C LEU A 54 -1.94 4.48 -13.86
N MET A 55 -2.44 3.34 -13.39
CA MET A 55 -1.93 2.58 -12.26
C MET A 55 -1.99 1.10 -12.60
N ILE A 56 -0.97 0.36 -12.19
CA ILE A 56 -0.93 -1.11 -12.25
C ILE A 56 -0.84 -1.66 -10.84
N SER A 57 -1.51 -2.78 -10.58
CA SER A 57 -1.35 -3.56 -9.36
C SER A 57 -0.60 -4.83 -9.70
N ILE A 58 0.48 -5.09 -8.98
CA ILE A 58 1.38 -6.21 -9.19
C ILE A 58 1.45 -7.01 -7.90
N GLU A 59 0.98 -8.24 -7.96
CA GLU A 59 1.13 -9.21 -6.89
C GLU A 59 2.51 -9.85 -6.97
N LEU A 60 3.44 -9.39 -6.12
CA LEU A 60 4.81 -9.92 -6.09
C LEU A 60 4.85 -11.34 -5.50
N TRP A 61 4.09 -11.59 -4.45
CA TRP A 61 3.97 -12.89 -3.81
C TRP A 61 2.71 -12.95 -2.94
N ASN A 62 1.90 -14.00 -3.08
CA ASN A 62 0.67 -14.18 -2.31
C ASN A 62 0.84 -14.93 -0.97
N GLU A 63 2.07 -15.02 -0.46
CA GLU A 63 2.37 -15.55 0.88
C GLU A 63 2.32 -14.47 1.96
N CYS A 64 1.90 -14.81 3.17
CA CYS A 64 1.81 -13.86 4.27
C CYS A 64 2.16 -14.50 5.62
N ASN A 65 2.84 -13.73 6.47
CA ASN A 65 3.25 -14.14 7.81
C ASN A 65 2.11 -14.05 8.84
N VAL A 66 0.99 -13.41 8.50
CA VAL A 66 -0.21 -13.31 9.35
C VAL A 66 -1.42 -13.99 8.71
N ASN A 67 -2.39 -14.38 9.54
CA ASN A 67 -3.60 -15.10 9.11
C ASN A 67 -4.87 -14.29 9.39
N CYS A 68 -5.06 -13.20 8.65
CA CYS A 68 -6.20 -12.30 8.84
C CYS A 68 -7.54 -13.00 8.55
N VAL A 69 -8.51 -12.86 9.45
CA VAL A 69 -9.80 -13.60 9.43
C VAL A 69 -10.64 -13.39 8.17
N PHE A 70 -10.48 -12.25 7.51
CA PHE A 70 -11.22 -11.89 6.29
C PHE A 70 -10.46 -12.19 4.99
N CYS A 71 -9.17 -12.53 5.11
CA CYS A 71 -8.27 -12.72 3.95
C CYS A 71 -7.98 -14.21 3.72
N ARG A 72 -7.87 -14.99 4.80
CA ARG A 72 -7.42 -16.37 4.76
C ARG A 72 -8.30 -17.26 5.63
N ASN A 73 -8.43 -18.52 5.23
CA ASN A 73 -9.05 -19.52 6.10
C ASN A 73 -8.07 -19.99 7.20
N GLU A 74 -8.51 -20.96 8.01
CA GLU A 74 -7.69 -21.51 9.09
C GLU A 74 -6.39 -22.17 8.59
N LYS A 75 -6.39 -22.69 7.36
CA LYS A 75 -5.23 -23.28 6.68
C LYS A 75 -4.30 -22.24 6.05
N GLY A 76 -4.65 -20.96 6.06
CA GLY A 76 -3.88 -19.89 5.43
C GLY A 76 -4.12 -19.73 3.93
N GLU A 77 -5.14 -20.39 3.38
CA GLU A 77 -5.49 -20.35 1.96
C GLU A 77 -6.30 -19.09 1.62
N ILE A 78 -6.08 -18.55 0.42
CA ILE A 78 -6.91 -17.48 -0.18
C ILE A 78 -7.76 -18.14 -1.26
N PHE A 79 -9.00 -17.70 -1.44
CA PHE A 79 -9.94 -18.30 -2.37
C PHE A 79 -10.27 -17.35 -3.52
N ASP A 80 -10.45 -17.91 -4.71
CA ASP A 80 -11.07 -17.19 -5.82
C ASP A 80 -12.56 -16.96 -5.47
N ILE A 81 -12.94 -15.69 -5.41
CA ILE A 81 -14.33 -15.28 -5.15
C ILE A 81 -15.11 -15.03 -6.45
N ASN A 82 -14.51 -15.31 -7.61
CA ASN A 82 -15.19 -15.26 -8.88
C ASN A 82 -16.35 -16.27 -8.89
N PRO A 83 -17.61 -15.82 -9.04
CA PRO A 83 -18.77 -16.71 -9.02
C PRO A 83 -18.73 -17.77 -10.13
N LEU A 84 -17.90 -17.59 -11.17
CA LEU A 84 -17.78 -18.51 -12.31
C LEU A 84 -16.77 -19.65 -12.09
N ASN A 85 -15.82 -19.51 -11.17
CA ASN A 85 -14.68 -20.44 -11.03
C ASN A 85 -14.79 -21.40 -9.82
N GLY A 86 -15.92 -21.35 -9.10
CA GLY A 86 -16.07 -22.07 -7.82
C GLY A 86 -15.17 -21.52 -6.71
N LYS A 87 -15.37 -21.98 -5.47
CA LYS A 87 -14.57 -21.57 -4.31
C LYS A 87 -13.29 -22.41 -4.21
N SER A 88 -12.38 -22.24 -5.16
CA SER A 88 -11.09 -22.95 -5.16
C SER A 88 -9.98 -22.10 -4.54
N PRO A 89 -9.02 -22.70 -3.81
CA PRO A 89 -7.85 -21.99 -3.34
C PRO A 89 -7.01 -21.44 -4.50
N ILE A 90 -6.53 -20.20 -4.37
CA ILE A 90 -5.56 -19.60 -5.28
C ILE A 90 -4.20 -20.24 -5.00
N VAL A 91 -3.58 -20.82 -6.04
CA VAL A 91 -2.26 -21.43 -5.94
C VAL A 91 -1.23 -20.39 -5.54
N LYS A 92 -0.30 -20.77 -4.66
CA LYS A 92 0.78 -19.89 -4.24
C LYS A 92 1.71 -19.60 -5.42
N GLY A 93 1.90 -18.32 -5.70
CA GLY A 93 2.65 -17.82 -6.84
C GLY A 93 3.57 -16.69 -6.39
N ARG A 94 4.83 -16.78 -6.81
CA ARG A 94 5.84 -15.77 -6.56
C ARG A 94 6.39 -15.28 -7.89
N MET A 95 6.21 -13.99 -8.15
CA MET A 95 6.74 -13.34 -9.34
C MET A 95 8.28 -13.34 -9.28
N SER A 96 8.94 -13.58 -10.42
CA SER A 96 10.38 -13.38 -10.54
C SER A 96 10.69 -11.89 -10.66
N TYR A 97 11.89 -11.50 -10.24
CA TYR A 97 12.31 -10.10 -10.35
C TYR A 97 12.42 -9.68 -11.82
N GLU A 98 12.85 -10.59 -12.69
CA GLU A 98 13.01 -10.38 -14.12
C GLU A 98 11.66 -10.08 -14.79
N LEU A 99 10.62 -10.87 -14.49
CA LEU A 99 9.28 -10.62 -15.00
C LEU A 99 8.72 -9.27 -14.50
N TYR A 100 9.02 -8.91 -13.25
CA TYR A 100 8.66 -7.59 -12.73
C TYR A 100 9.31 -6.47 -13.55
N CYS A 101 10.61 -6.57 -13.84
CA CYS A 101 11.34 -5.60 -14.66
C CYS A 101 10.73 -5.50 -16.06
N ASP A 102 10.49 -6.64 -16.71
CA ASP A 102 9.87 -6.70 -18.06
C ASP A 102 8.51 -6.01 -18.09
N ILE A 103 7.69 -6.18 -17.04
CA ILE A 103 6.40 -5.50 -16.91
C ILE A 103 6.60 -3.99 -16.79
N ILE A 104 7.53 -3.54 -15.93
CA ILE A 104 7.81 -2.11 -15.75
C ILE A 104 8.33 -1.49 -17.04
N ASP A 105 9.21 -2.17 -17.78
CA ASP A 105 9.74 -1.65 -19.04
C ASP A 105 8.68 -1.42 -20.11
N GLN A 106 7.66 -2.26 -20.15
CA GLN A 106 6.54 -2.12 -21.10
C GLN A 106 5.63 -0.92 -20.79
N VAL A 107 5.61 -0.44 -19.54
CA VAL A 107 4.59 0.52 -19.08
C VAL A 107 5.14 1.82 -18.48
N LYS A 108 6.45 1.89 -18.21
CA LYS A 108 7.10 2.99 -17.49
C LYS A 108 6.85 4.39 -18.05
N ASP A 109 6.66 4.51 -19.36
CA ASP A 109 6.43 5.79 -20.03
C ASP A 109 5.01 6.36 -19.80
N HIS A 110 4.06 5.52 -19.41
CA HIS A 110 2.64 5.86 -19.35
C HIS A 110 2.01 5.65 -17.97
N VAL A 111 2.50 4.67 -17.21
CA VAL A 111 2.00 4.37 -15.87
C VAL A 111 2.62 5.34 -14.86
N LEU A 112 1.76 5.91 -14.03
CA LEU A 112 2.18 6.78 -12.95
C LEU A 112 2.60 5.98 -11.71
N VAL A 113 1.85 4.93 -11.39
CA VAL A 113 1.97 4.22 -10.11
C VAL A 113 1.95 2.70 -10.29
N ALA A 114 2.92 2.02 -9.70
CA ALA A 114 2.92 0.58 -9.46
C ALA A 114 2.54 0.30 -8.00
N VAL A 115 1.44 -0.41 -7.81
CA VAL A 115 0.95 -0.86 -6.51
C VAL A 115 1.48 -2.27 -6.28
N LEU A 116 2.45 -2.42 -5.38
CA LEU A 116 3.18 -3.66 -5.14
C LEU A 116 2.55 -4.49 -4.01
N TYR A 117 1.23 -4.43 -3.91
CA TYR A 117 0.45 -5.22 -2.97
C TYR A 117 -0.91 -5.55 -3.60
N THR A 118 -1.30 -6.82 -3.46
CA THR A 118 -2.64 -7.30 -3.83
C THR A 118 -3.05 -8.35 -2.79
N ASN A 119 -2.45 -9.53 -2.87
CA ASN A 119 -2.43 -10.50 -1.78
C ASN A 119 -1.03 -10.63 -1.18
N GLY A 120 -0.94 -11.31 -0.04
CA GLY A 120 0.33 -11.58 0.64
C GLY A 120 0.85 -10.41 1.49
N GLU A 121 2.07 -10.56 1.99
CA GLU A 121 2.82 -9.52 2.69
C GLU A 121 4.05 -9.11 1.87
N PRO A 122 4.09 -7.88 1.31
CA PRO A 122 5.21 -7.45 0.48
C PRO A 122 6.55 -7.52 1.22
N LEU A 123 6.60 -7.25 2.53
CA LEU A 123 7.85 -7.31 3.31
C LEU A 123 8.44 -8.72 3.46
N MET A 124 7.75 -9.77 3.01
CA MET A 124 8.30 -11.13 2.88
C MET A 124 9.03 -11.35 1.55
N TYR A 125 8.75 -10.54 0.53
CA TYR A 125 9.34 -10.71 -0.79
C TYR A 125 10.80 -10.21 -0.82
N LYS A 126 11.74 -11.14 -1.03
CA LYS A 126 13.20 -10.88 -0.89
C LYS A 126 13.70 -9.74 -1.80
N ASP A 127 13.10 -9.58 -2.98
CA ASP A 127 13.53 -8.59 -3.98
C ASP A 127 12.67 -7.32 -3.94
N LEU A 128 11.86 -7.10 -2.88
CA LEU A 128 10.99 -5.93 -2.78
C LEU A 128 11.77 -4.62 -2.93
N ILE A 129 12.91 -4.51 -2.25
CA ILE A 129 13.76 -3.32 -2.32
C ILE A 129 14.24 -3.07 -3.74
N LYS A 130 14.63 -4.13 -4.47
CA LYS A 130 15.04 -4.04 -5.88
C LYS A 130 13.87 -3.64 -6.78
N CYS A 131 12.66 -4.15 -6.53
CA CYS A 131 11.47 -3.75 -7.27
C CYS A 131 11.19 -2.26 -7.08
N VAL A 132 11.25 -1.77 -5.82
CA VAL A 132 11.06 -0.35 -5.50
C VAL A 132 12.10 0.52 -6.18
N GLN A 133 13.39 0.13 -6.11
CA GLN A 133 14.48 0.83 -6.78
C GLN A 133 14.28 0.87 -8.30
N TYR A 134 13.99 -0.28 -8.91
CA TYR A 134 13.81 -0.39 -10.37
C TYR A 134 12.68 0.50 -10.90
N ALA A 135 11.54 0.54 -10.18
CA ALA A 135 10.46 1.45 -10.52
C ALA A 135 10.87 2.92 -10.35
N THR A 136 11.60 3.26 -9.27
CA THR A 136 12.12 4.62 -9.06
C THR A 136 13.06 5.06 -10.17
N ASP A 137 14.00 4.20 -10.59
CA ASP A 137 14.94 4.47 -11.68
C ASP A 137 14.23 4.71 -13.02
N HIS A 138 13.03 4.15 -13.18
CA HIS A 138 12.15 4.32 -14.32
C HIS A 138 11.04 5.35 -14.12
N ASN A 139 11.17 6.22 -13.11
CA ASN A 139 10.22 7.28 -12.78
C ASN A 139 8.79 6.78 -12.50
N VAL A 140 8.61 5.50 -12.13
CA VAL A 140 7.34 4.92 -11.73
C VAL A 140 7.23 5.05 -10.21
N ALA A 141 6.10 5.59 -9.74
CA ALA A 141 5.85 5.70 -8.31
C ALA A 141 5.49 4.33 -7.71
N THR A 142 5.91 4.05 -6.49
CA THR A 142 5.58 2.78 -5.82
C THR A 142 4.74 2.98 -4.58
N ILE A 143 3.71 2.13 -4.45
CA ILE A 143 2.88 2.01 -3.24
C ILE A 143 2.98 0.59 -2.72
N ILE A 144 3.28 0.44 -1.43
CA ILE A 144 3.12 -0.83 -0.71
C ILE A 144 2.03 -0.69 0.36
N ALA A 145 1.31 -1.78 0.63
CA ALA A 145 0.52 -1.93 1.84
C ALA A 145 0.99 -3.17 2.60
N THR A 146 1.22 -3.01 3.90
CA THR A 146 1.83 -4.03 4.74
C THR A 146 1.05 -4.18 6.04
N ASN A 147 1.04 -5.40 6.59
CA ASN A 147 0.58 -5.67 7.94
C ASN A 147 1.51 -5.07 9.01
N GLY A 148 2.72 -4.62 8.62
CA GLY A 148 3.67 -3.91 9.47
C GLY A 148 4.48 -4.78 10.43
N THR A 149 4.11 -6.04 10.65
CA THR A 149 4.76 -6.93 11.64
C THR A 149 6.24 -7.17 11.31
N LEU A 150 6.58 -7.14 10.02
CA LEU A 150 7.95 -7.34 9.51
C LEU A 150 8.70 -6.03 9.25
N MET A 151 8.16 -4.87 9.62
CA MET A 151 8.80 -3.58 9.39
C MET A 151 9.87 -3.31 10.45
N THR A 152 11.13 -3.58 10.11
CA THR A 152 12.29 -3.24 10.93
C THR A 152 12.88 -1.89 10.53
N GLU A 153 13.73 -1.30 11.38
CA GLU A 153 14.48 -0.08 11.04
C GLU A 153 15.28 -0.24 9.74
N GLN A 154 15.94 -1.39 9.56
CA GLN A 154 16.71 -1.69 8.36
C GLN A 154 15.82 -1.72 7.12
N LYS A 155 14.68 -2.44 7.15
CA LYS A 155 13.74 -2.47 6.02
C LYS A 155 13.14 -1.10 5.72
N ALA A 156 12.83 -0.32 6.75
CA ALA A 156 12.35 1.05 6.57
C ALA A 156 13.41 1.91 5.85
N ARG A 157 14.68 1.84 6.28
CA ARG A 157 15.80 2.53 5.64
C ARG A 157 15.99 2.09 4.20
N ASP A 158 16.00 0.79 3.93
CA ASP A 158 16.20 0.24 2.60
C ASP A 158 15.08 0.63 1.63
N LEU A 159 13.81 0.58 2.08
CA LEU A 159 12.67 1.02 1.28
C LEU A 159 12.72 2.52 0.96
N LEU A 160 13.06 3.34 1.95
CA LEU A 160 13.15 4.79 1.79
C LEU A 160 14.31 5.19 0.89
N ASN A 161 15.47 4.54 1.04
CA ASN A 161 16.63 4.70 0.17
C ASN A 161 16.32 4.28 -1.27
N ALA A 162 15.56 3.19 -1.45
CA ALA A 162 15.11 2.73 -2.77
C ALA A 162 14.09 3.66 -3.44
N GLY A 163 13.63 4.70 -2.74
CA GLY A 163 12.75 5.72 -3.28
C GLY A 163 11.27 5.40 -3.17
N LEU A 164 10.85 4.56 -2.21
CA LEU A 164 9.44 4.28 -1.94
C LEU A 164 8.64 5.58 -1.80
N ASP A 165 7.52 5.69 -2.50
CA ASP A 165 6.71 6.92 -2.50
C ASP A 165 5.61 6.90 -1.45
N PHE A 166 5.03 5.73 -1.21
CA PHE A 166 3.91 5.61 -0.29
C PHE A 166 3.88 4.23 0.37
N VAL A 167 3.87 4.22 1.71
CA VAL A 167 3.57 3.05 2.52
C VAL A 167 2.23 3.21 3.22
N LYS A 168 1.40 2.17 3.14
CA LYS A 168 0.18 2.00 3.91
C LYS A 168 0.41 0.89 4.94
N ILE A 169 0.23 1.18 6.23
CA ILE A 169 0.45 0.21 7.31
C ILE A 169 -0.88 -0.05 8.01
N GLN A 170 -1.30 -1.31 8.05
CA GLN A 170 -2.52 -1.71 8.73
C GLN A 170 -2.31 -1.72 10.26
N LEU A 171 -3.22 -1.06 10.99
CA LEU A 171 -3.28 -1.14 12.44
C LEU A 171 -4.74 -1.34 12.85
N SER A 172 -5.16 -2.59 13.07
CA SER A 172 -6.56 -2.95 13.35
C SER A 172 -6.98 -2.82 14.83
N GLY A 173 -6.01 -2.60 15.71
CA GLY A 173 -6.17 -2.42 17.15
C GLY A 173 -4.88 -1.84 17.73
N PHE A 174 -4.96 -1.24 18.91
CA PHE A 174 -3.84 -0.65 19.64
C PHE A 174 -3.29 -1.59 20.72
N THR A 175 -4.15 -2.45 21.28
CA THR A 175 -3.77 -3.55 22.18
C THR A 175 -3.69 -4.87 21.42
N GLN A 176 -2.90 -5.82 21.94
CA GLN A 176 -2.75 -7.13 21.30
C GLN A 176 -4.08 -7.91 21.28
N GLU A 177 -4.90 -7.76 22.32
CA GLU A 177 -6.22 -8.38 22.42
C GLU A 177 -7.12 -7.95 21.25
N THR A 178 -7.34 -6.65 21.09
CA THR A 178 -8.18 -6.10 20.01
C THR A 178 -7.57 -6.37 18.63
N TYR A 179 -6.25 -6.23 18.49
CA TYR A 179 -5.55 -6.47 17.22
C TYR A 179 -5.71 -7.93 16.73
N SER A 180 -5.59 -8.90 17.65
CA SER A 180 -5.61 -10.34 17.35
C SER A 180 -6.98 -10.86 16.90
N VAL A 181 -8.07 -10.13 17.18
CA VAL A 181 -9.41 -10.46 16.67
C VAL A 181 -9.39 -10.53 15.13
N GLN A 182 -8.70 -9.59 14.49
CA GLN A 182 -8.62 -9.53 13.03
C GLN A 182 -7.33 -10.12 12.48
N VAL A 183 -6.18 -9.81 13.08
CA VAL A 183 -4.86 -10.17 12.57
C VAL A 183 -4.24 -11.25 13.45
N ARG A 184 -4.44 -12.52 13.07
CA ARG A 184 -3.87 -13.66 13.80
C ARG A 184 -2.39 -13.83 13.45
N LYS A 185 -1.58 -14.27 14.42
CA LYS A 185 -0.10 -14.44 14.29
C LYS A 185 0.67 -13.13 14.07
N GLY A 186 0.02 -11.97 14.14
CA GLY A 186 0.69 -10.67 14.13
C GLY A 186 0.99 -10.17 15.53
N ASP A 187 1.82 -9.13 15.61
CA ASP A 187 2.26 -8.51 16.86
C ASP A 187 2.11 -7.00 16.75
N VAL A 188 1.15 -6.44 17.51
CA VAL A 188 0.80 -5.03 17.42
C VAL A 188 1.92 -4.11 17.90
N GLU A 189 2.76 -4.57 18.84
CA GLU A 189 3.89 -3.79 19.33
C GLU A 189 4.95 -3.65 18.25
N LYS A 190 5.23 -4.74 17.50
CA LYS A 190 6.11 -4.66 16.33
C LYS A 190 5.57 -3.72 15.26
N VAL A 191 4.26 -3.73 15.00
CA VAL A 191 3.65 -2.80 14.05
C VAL A 191 3.83 -1.34 14.50
N LYS A 192 3.54 -1.04 15.77
CA LYS A 192 3.71 0.31 16.33
C LYS A 192 5.17 0.76 16.30
N ALA A 193 6.10 -0.11 16.69
CA ALA A 193 7.53 0.15 16.59
C ALA A 193 7.97 0.41 15.15
N GLY A 194 7.52 -0.41 14.20
CA GLY A 194 7.78 -0.26 12.77
C GLY A 194 7.26 1.06 12.19
N ILE A 195 6.05 1.49 12.57
CA ILE A 195 5.50 2.79 12.17
C ILE A 195 6.37 3.94 12.71
N ALA A 196 6.75 3.89 13.99
CA ALA A 196 7.57 4.92 14.61
C ALA A 196 8.97 5.00 13.98
N ALA A 197 9.61 3.86 13.75
CA ALA A 197 10.89 3.77 13.05
C ALA A 197 10.82 4.34 11.64
N PHE A 198 9.80 3.94 10.87
CA PHE A 198 9.62 4.40 9.49
C PHE A 198 9.41 5.92 9.42
N ASP A 199 8.57 6.49 10.29
CA ASP A 199 8.37 7.95 10.36
C ASP A 199 9.66 8.70 10.69
N LYS A 200 10.38 8.23 11.72
CA LYS A 200 11.65 8.82 12.16
C LYS A 200 12.66 8.86 11.02
N ILE A 201 12.94 7.72 10.39
CA ILE A 201 13.91 7.61 9.29
C ILE A 201 13.47 8.45 8.09
N ASN A 202 12.17 8.44 7.75
CA ASN A 202 11.62 9.23 6.64
C ASN A 202 11.83 10.74 6.86
N ARG A 203 11.67 11.22 8.10
CA ARG A 203 11.89 12.63 8.47
C ARG A 203 13.38 12.99 8.47
N GLU A 204 14.21 12.18 9.12
CA GLU A 204 15.65 12.43 9.24
C GLU A 204 16.34 12.42 7.88
N GLY A 205 16.01 11.46 7.02
CA GLY A 205 16.55 11.34 5.66
C GLY A 205 15.85 12.23 4.62
N LYS A 206 14.82 12.99 5.01
CA LYS A 206 14.03 13.86 4.11
C LYS A 206 13.53 13.13 2.85
N HIS A 207 13.24 11.83 2.96
CA HIS A 207 12.84 10.97 1.83
C HIS A 207 11.48 11.37 1.23
N ASN A 208 10.67 12.10 2.00
CA ASN A 208 9.35 12.58 1.61
C ASN A 208 8.40 11.46 1.18
N ALA A 209 8.57 10.22 1.66
CA ALA A 209 7.56 9.18 1.47
C ALA A 209 6.27 9.56 2.22
N LEU A 210 5.11 9.17 1.67
CA LEU A 210 3.84 9.23 2.39
C LEU A 210 3.69 8.00 3.28
N VAL A 211 3.17 8.21 4.47
CA VAL A 211 2.89 7.14 5.43
C VAL A 211 1.41 7.25 5.82
N LEU A 212 0.65 6.19 5.59
CA LEU A 212 -0.76 6.10 5.98
C LEU A 212 -0.96 4.93 6.93
N VAL A 213 -1.38 5.20 8.15
CA VAL A 213 -1.96 4.18 9.03
C VAL A 213 -3.40 3.97 8.59
N ASP A 214 -3.74 2.73 8.26
CA ASP A 214 -5.08 2.33 7.83
C ASP A 214 -5.76 1.54 8.93
N TYR A 215 -6.87 2.12 9.40
CA TYR A 215 -7.71 1.56 10.43
C TYR A 215 -9.11 1.31 9.85
N ILE A 216 -9.60 0.08 9.99
CA ILE A 216 -10.98 -0.26 9.66
C ILE A 216 -11.74 -0.36 10.98
N SER A 217 -12.78 0.45 11.11
CA SER A 217 -13.58 0.58 12.32
C SER A 217 -14.69 -0.47 12.34
N TYR A 218 -14.57 -1.39 13.29
CA TYR A 218 -15.57 -2.40 13.63
C TYR A 218 -16.11 -2.15 15.04
N ASN A 219 -17.19 -2.84 15.41
CA ASN A 219 -17.76 -2.73 16.74
C ASN A 219 -16.79 -3.14 17.85
N TYR A 220 -15.95 -4.15 17.61
CA TYR A 220 -15.01 -4.66 18.61
C TYR A 220 -13.79 -3.75 18.81
N ASN A 221 -13.39 -2.90 17.84
CA ASN A 221 -12.16 -2.09 17.95
C ASN A 221 -12.38 -0.58 18.00
N LYS A 222 -13.59 -0.07 17.70
CA LYS A 222 -13.87 1.39 17.61
C LYS A 222 -13.51 2.18 18.87
N HIS A 223 -13.50 1.52 20.03
CA HIS A 223 -13.16 2.12 21.31
C HIS A 223 -11.66 2.48 21.41
N GLU A 224 -10.79 1.84 20.64
CA GLU A 224 -9.35 2.14 20.60
C GLU A 224 -8.95 3.19 19.57
N PHE A 225 -9.88 3.65 18.73
CA PHE A 225 -9.58 4.66 17.70
C PHE A 225 -8.92 5.94 18.27
N PRO A 226 -9.33 6.49 19.44
CA PRO A 226 -8.65 7.64 20.04
C PRO A 226 -7.17 7.38 20.36
N LEU A 227 -6.81 6.15 20.76
CA LEU A 227 -5.42 5.78 21.04
C LEU A 227 -4.58 5.78 19.75
N ILE A 228 -5.12 5.22 18.68
CA ILE A 228 -4.49 5.23 17.35
C ILE A 228 -4.35 6.65 16.83
N GLN A 229 -5.36 7.49 17.02
CA GLN A 229 -5.33 8.89 16.63
C GLN A 229 -4.23 9.66 17.37
N ALA A 230 -4.14 9.51 18.70
CA ALA A 230 -3.06 10.10 19.50
C ALA A 230 -1.68 9.60 19.03
N PHE A 231 -1.55 8.29 18.81
CA PHE A 231 -0.30 7.69 18.32
C PHE A 231 0.16 8.25 16.97
N CYS A 232 -0.77 8.58 16.07
CA CYS A 232 -0.44 9.18 14.77
C CYS A 232 -0.20 10.69 14.84
N ALA A 233 -0.82 11.41 15.78
CA ALA A 233 -0.79 12.87 15.85
C ALA A 233 0.62 13.44 16.04
N ASP A 234 1.48 12.73 16.79
CA ASP A 234 2.85 13.16 17.08
C ASP A 234 3.86 12.82 15.95
N LYS A 235 3.37 12.21 14.85
CA LYS A 235 4.17 11.71 13.73
C LYS A 235 3.77 12.40 12.43
N ASN A 236 4.62 12.35 11.41
CA ASN A 236 4.25 12.81 10.06
C ASN A 236 3.49 11.73 9.29
N VAL A 237 2.51 11.12 9.97
CA VAL A 237 1.74 9.97 9.50
C VAL A 237 0.29 10.38 9.31
N MET A 238 -0.28 9.99 8.18
CA MET A 238 -1.70 10.18 7.91
C MET A 238 -2.48 9.03 8.55
N LEU A 239 -3.68 9.29 9.05
CA LEU A 239 -4.59 8.26 9.55
C LEU A 239 -5.83 8.20 8.65
N SER A 240 -6.10 7.03 8.08
CA SER A 240 -7.38 6.72 7.45
C SER A 240 -8.24 5.89 8.39
N SER A 241 -9.51 6.27 8.52
CA SER A 241 -10.53 5.47 9.20
C SER A 241 -11.65 5.17 8.23
N ARG A 242 -11.92 3.88 8.00
CA ARG A 242 -13.03 3.39 7.18
C ARG A 242 -14.06 2.71 8.08
N ARG A 243 -15.34 2.85 7.75
CA ARG A 243 -16.43 2.11 8.41
C ARG A 243 -16.72 0.83 7.67
#